data_AF-A0A627WF81-F1
#
_entry.id   AF-A0A627WF81-F1
#
_cell.length_a   1.000
_cell.length_b   1.000
_cell.length_c   1.000
_cell.angle_alpha   90.00
_cell.angle_beta   90.00
_cell.angle_gamma   90.00
#
_symmetry.space_group_name_H-M   'P 1'
#
loop_
_entity.id
_entity.type
_entity.pdbx_description
1 polymer ?
#
loop_
_entity_poly.entity_id
_entity_poly.type
_entity_poly.pdbx_seq_one_letter_code
_entity_poly.pdbx_strand_id
1 'polypeptide(L)'
;KSTQLLSVIDAISEGPIEGPVNGLQSVLVNQTPVVDRDGNTNIHGVKVVYRVGEQEQTPLEGFESSGAETVLGVQVKYDNPVTRTITAANIDRLRFTFGVQSLVEANSKGDRNPTSVRLQIHLERYGQWVVEKEITITGKTTTQYLASVIVDNLPPRPFGIRMVRVTADSTTDQLQNNTVWSSYTEIIDVRQRYPNTAVIGLQVESEQFGSQQVTRNYHFFGRIIHVPSNYDPVARTYSGIWDGTFKPAYSNNPAWCLWDVLT
;
A
#
# COMPACT_ATOMS: atom_id res chain seq x y z
N LYS A 1 -8.89 -11.21 7.76
CA LYS A 1 -8.06 -10.53 8.79
C LYS A 1 -7.82 -9.10 8.32
N SER A 2 -8.00 -8.11 9.21
CA SER A 2 -7.73 -6.70 8.88
C SER A 2 -6.23 -6.47 9.02
N THR A 3 -5.50 -6.48 7.91
CA THR A 3 -4.09 -6.10 7.89
C THR A 3 -4.02 -4.58 8.08
N GLN A 4 -3.69 -4.13 9.29
CA GLN A 4 -3.26 -2.75 9.48
C GLN A 4 -1.96 -2.57 8.68
N LEU A 5 -1.86 -1.46 7.95
CA LEU A 5 -0.72 -1.14 7.09
C LEU A 5 -0.05 0.11 7.64
N LEU A 6 1.24 0.01 7.98
CA LEU A 6 2.06 1.19 8.18
C LEU A 6 2.46 1.71 6.80
N SER A 7 2.22 2.99 6.51
CA SER A 7 2.64 3.65 5.26
C SER A 7 3.36 4.95 5.62
N VAL A 8 4.62 5.07 5.22
CA VAL A 8 5.47 6.24 5.52
C VAL A 8 6.19 6.69 4.24
N ILE A 9 6.38 8.00 4.11
CA ILE A 9 7.27 8.63 3.14
C ILE A 9 8.35 9.37 3.93
N ASP A 10 9.62 9.06 3.66
CA ASP A 10 10.77 9.73 4.24
C ASP A 10 11.54 10.48 3.14
N ALA A 11 11.93 11.73 3.42
CA ALA A 11 12.82 12.50 2.54
C ALA A 11 14.28 12.10 2.80
N ILE A 12 15.00 11.77 1.73
CA ILE A 12 16.41 11.32 1.76
C ILE A 12 17.37 12.46 1.47
N SER A 13 17.09 13.28 0.44
CA SER A 13 18.03 14.33 0.01
C SER A 13 17.42 15.44 -0.87
N GLU A 14 18.11 16.57 -0.82
CA GLU A 14 18.06 17.83 -1.59
C GLU A 14 18.15 17.89 -3.13
N GLY A 15 18.08 16.81 -3.89
CA GLY A 15 18.34 16.85 -5.35
C GLY A 15 18.68 15.47 -5.89
N PRO A 16 19.14 15.37 -7.16
CA PRO A 16 19.43 14.07 -7.77
C PRO A 16 20.48 13.29 -6.98
N ILE A 17 20.18 12.05 -6.63
CA ILE A 17 21.10 11.10 -5.98
C ILE A 17 21.31 9.89 -6.89
N GLU A 18 22.40 9.14 -6.70
CA GLU A 18 22.66 7.93 -7.49
C GLU A 18 21.67 6.79 -7.13
N GLY A 19 21.15 6.78 -5.90
CA GLY A 19 20.14 5.82 -5.45
C GLY A 19 20.66 4.80 -4.42
N PRO A 20 19.96 3.66 -4.22
CA PRO A 20 20.31 2.69 -3.20
C PRO A 20 21.60 1.93 -3.54
N VAL A 21 22.51 1.82 -2.56
CA VAL A 21 23.83 1.18 -2.76
C VAL A 21 23.73 -0.27 -3.24
N ASN A 22 22.78 -1.05 -2.69
CA ASN A 22 22.57 -2.46 -3.02
C ASN A 22 21.09 -2.77 -3.30
N GLY A 23 20.40 -1.87 -4.00
CA GLY A 23 18.97 -2.04 -4.30
C GLY A 23 18.12 -2.19 -3.02
N LEU A 24 17.22 -3.17 -2.96
CA LEU A 24 16.35 -3.37 -1.80
C LEU A 24 17.10 -3.83 -0.53
N GLN A 25 18.32 -4.36 -0.63
CA GLN A 25 19.14 -4.68 0.55
C GLN A 25 19.53 -3.42 1.33
N SER A 26 19.54 -2.27 0.67
CA SER A 26 19.78 -0.97 1.29
C SER A 26 18.60 -0.46 2.11
N VAL A 27 17.46 -1.15 2.11
CA VAL A 27 16.30 -0.77 2.91
C VAL A 27 16.18 -1.76 4.06
N LEU A 28 16.31 -1.25 5.28
CA LEU A 28 16.28 -2.05 6.49
C LEU A 28 15.05 -1.67 7.32
N VAL A 29 14.33 -2.68 7.78
CA VAL A 29 13.23 -2.56 8.73
C VAL A 29 13.66 -3.27 10.01
N ASN A 30 13.68 -2.57 11.14
CA ASN A 30 14.21 -3.10 12.41
C ASN A 30 15.62 -3.72 12.26
N GLN A 31 16.52 -2.98 11.60
CA GLN A 31 17.89 -3.41 11.28
C GLN A 31 18.00 -4.66 10.39
N THR A 32 16.88 -5.17 9.86
CA THR A 32 16.86 -6.33 8.96
C THR A 32 16.66 -5.85 7.53
N PRO A 33 17.59 -6.15 6.59
CA PRO A 33 17.40 -5.87 5.18
C PRO A 33 16.12 -6.52 4.64
N VAL A 34 15.34 -5.80 3.84
CA VAL A 34 14.08 -6.31 3.25
C VAL A 34 14.31 -7.56 2.40
N VAL A 35 15.44 -7.61 1.69
CA VAL A 35 15.91 -8.79 0.96
C VAL A 35 17.33 -9.15 1.38
N ASP A 36 17.70 -10.43 1.25
CA ASP A 36 19.05 -10.92 1.49
C ASP A 36 20.00 -10.62 0.33
N ARG A 37 21.25 -11.09 0.45
CA ARG A 37 22.31 -10.90 -0.57
C ARG A 37 21.97 -11.53 -1.92
N ASP A 38 21.20 -12.60 -1.92
CA ASP A 38 20.82 -13.36 -3.10
C ASP A 38 19.49 -12.85 -3.71
N GLY A 39 18.86 -11.87 -3.05
CA GLY A 39 17.60 -11.25 -3.48
C GLY A 39 16.34 -11.92 -2.92
N ASN A 40 16.47 -12.91 -2.04
CA ASN A 40 15.32 -13.52 -1.39
C ASN A 40 14.72 -12.57 -0.34
N THR A 41 13.40 -12.59 -0.22
CA THR A 41 12.69 -11.72 0.71
C THR A 41 12.88 -12.20 2.15
N ASN A 42 13.48 -11.35 3.00
CA ASN A 42 13.56 -11.58 4.45
C ASN A 42 12.28 -11.15 5.17
N ILE A 43 11.61 -10.11 4.65
CA ILE A 43 10.42 -9.51 5.24
C ILE A 43 9.32 -9.44 4.20
N HIS A 44 8.31 -10.30 4.35
CA HIS A 44 7.18 -10.36 3.44
C HIS A 44 6.26 -9.14 3.63
N GLY A 45 5.37 -8.86 2.68
CA GLY A 45 4.39 -7.77 2.84
C GLY A 45 5.01 -6.37 2.96
N VAL A 46 6.27 -6.20 2.54
CA VAL A 46 6.93 -4.90 2.45
C VAL A 46 6.85 -4.38 1.01
N LYS A 47 6.33 -3.17 0.83
CA LYS A 47 6.38 -2.44 -0.44
C LYS A 47 7.32 -1.25 -0.29
N VAL A 48 8.29 -1.15 -1.20
CA VAL A 48 9.22 -0.03 -1.29
C VAL A 48 9.06 0.64 -2.65
N VAL A 49 8.94 1.97 -2.66
CA VAL A 49 9.03 2.79 -3.87
C VAL A 49 9.93 3.97 -3.54
N TYR A 50 10.87 4.34 -4.41
CA TYR A 50 11.72 5.52 -4.19
C TYR A 50 11.80 6.38 -5.44
N ARG A 51 12.20 7.63 -5.26
CA ARG A 51 12.59 8.56 -6.33
C ARG A 51 13.93 9.17 -6.00
N VAL A 52 14.74 9.36 -7.02
CA VAL A 52 16.13 9.81 -6.88
C VAL A 52 16.27 11.33 -6.85
N GLY A 53 15.17 12.09 -6.86
CA GLY A 53 15.25 13.55 -6.73
C GLY A 53 15.54 14.30 -8.03
N GLU A 54 15.22 13.73 -9.19
CA GLU A 54 15.25 14.48 -10.45
C GLU A 54 14.13 15.53 -10.52
N GLN A 55 14.33 16.57 -11.34
CA GLN A 55 13.32 17.59 -11.62
C GLN A 55 12.06 16.95 -12.23
N GLU A 56 12.25 16.06 -13.20
CA GLU A 56 11.19 15.27 -13.80
C GLU A 56 11.16 13.87 -13.16
N GLN A 57 10.25 13.67 -12.22
CA GLN A 57 10.07 12.37 -11.58
C GLN A 57 8.59 12.04 -11.44
N THR A 58 8.27 10.75 -11.48
CA THR A 58 6.89 10.27 -11.34
C THR A 58 6.44 10.34 -9.87
N PRO A 59 5.13 10.47 -9.59
CA PRO A 59 4.59 10.40 -8.23
C PRO A 59 4.92 9.10 -7.50
N LEU A 60 4.88 9.13 -6.17
CA LEU A 60 5.12 7.95 -5.33
C LEU A 60 3.85 7.09 -5.19
N GLU A 61 3.60 6.25 -6.20
CA GLU A 61 2.32 5.54 -6.33
C GLU A 61 1.97 4.62 -5.15
N GLY A 62 0.75 4.83 -4.62
CA GLY A 62 0.17 4.03 -3.55
C GLY A 62 0.51 4.48 -2.13
N PHE A 63 1.25 5.59 -1.96
CA PHE A 63 1.64 6.12 -0.65
C PHE A 63 0.77 7.26 -0.15
N GLU A 64 0.26 8.09 -1.05
CA GLU A 64 -0.66 9.16 -0.71
C GLU A 64 -2.03 8.87 -1.33
N SER A 65 -3.08 8.96 -0.52
CA SER A 65 -4.44 8.86 -1.00
C SER A 65 -5.39 9.66 -0.13
N SER A 66 -6.36 10.31 -0.74
CA SER A 66 -7.52 10.89 -0.07
C SER A 66 -8.69 9.92 -0.15
N GLY A 67 -9.52 9.86 0.89
CA GLY A 67 -10.67 8.97 0.95
C GLY A 67 -11.94 9.71 1.35
N ALA A 68 -13.02 9.52 0.58
CA ALA A 68 -14.37 9.96 0.95
C ALA A 68 -15.20 8.73 1.33
N GLU A 69 -15.59 8.62 2.61
CA GLU A 69 -16.39 7.50 3.10
C GLU A 69 -17.89 7.77 2.99
N THR A 70 -18.62 6.80 2.45
CA THR A 70 -20.08 6.75 2.50
C THR A 70 -20.52 5.61 3.43
N VAL A 71 -21.13 5.97 4.56
CA VAL A 71 -21.68 5.02 5.53
C VAL A 71 -23.01 4.49 5.02
N LEU A 72 -23.18 3.17 5.05
CA LEU A 72 -24.40 2.48 4.64
C LEU A 72 -25.12 1.83 5.82
N GLY A 73 -24.41 1.01 6.60
CA GLY A 73 -24.96 0.27 7.74
C GLY A 73 -26.08 -0.71 7.39
N VAL A 74 -26.12 -1.23 6.16
CA VAL A 74 -27.23 -2.05 5.67
C VAL A 74 -26.95 -3.54 5.76
N GLN A 75 -27.95 -4.32 6.16
CA GLN A 75 -27.84 -5.77 6.15
C GLN A 75 -27.85 -6.30 4.72
N VAL A 76 -26.93 -7.21 4.41
CA VAL A 76 -26.89 -7.93 3.13
C VAL A 76 -27.55 -9.29 3.35
N LYS A 77 -28.55 -9.62 2.54
CA LYS A 77 -29.31 -10.87 2.60
C LYS A 77 -29.04 -11.74 1.37
N TYR A 78 -29.30 -13.03 1.47
CA TYR A 78 -29.03 -13.99 0.39
C TYR A 78 -29.81 -13.63 -0.89
N ASP A 79 -31.13 -13.40 -0.78
CA ASP A 79 -31.99 -13.09 -1.93
C ASP A 79 -32.03 -11.59 -2.28
N ASN A 80 -31.48 -10.72 -1.44
CA ASN A 80 -31.55 -9.27 -1.63
C ASN A 80 -30.14 -8.64 -1.60
N PRO A 81 -29.41 -8.65 -2.72
CA PRO A 81 -28.12 -8.01 -2.81
C PRO A 81 -28.25 -6.49 -2.74
N VAL A 82 -27.30 -5.84 -2.09
CA VAL A 82 -27.30 -4.38 -1.90
C VAL A 82 -26.50 -3.75 -3.04
N THR A 83 -27.10 -2.77 -3.72
CA THR A 83 -26.46 -2.07 -4.85
C THR A 83 -26.32 -0.58 -4.56
N ARG A 84 -25.23 0.04 -5.01
CA ARG A 84 -24.98 1.50 -5.04
C ARG A 84 -24.40 1.89 -6.38
N THR A 85 -24.44 3.17 -6.71
CA THR A 85 -23.86 3.71 -7.95
C THR A 85 -22.74 4.66 -7.59
N ILE A 86 -21.61 4.50 -8.26
CA ILE A 86 -20.47 5.39 -8.13
C ILE A 86 -20.49 6.39 -9.29
N THR A 87 -20.49 7.66 -8.93
CA THR A 87 -20.55 8.79 -9.87
C THR A 87 -19.30 9.66 -9.82
N ALA A 88 -18.48 9.55 -8.77
CA ALA A 88 -17.27 10.32 -8.61
C ALA A 88 -16.27 10.05 -9.76
N ALA A 89 -15.90 11.11 -10.47
CA ALA A 89 -15.11 11.04 -11.69
C ALA A 89 -13.67 10.57 -11.46
N ASN A 90 -13.05 11.00 -10.36
CA ASN A 90 -11.60 10.94 -10.16
C ASN A 90 -11.16 9.93 -9.11
N ILE A 91 -11.94 8.87 -8.86
CA ILE A 91 -11.55 7.84 -7.88
C ILE A 91 -10.69 6.78 -8.56
N ASP A 92 -9.62 6.37 -7.92
CA ASP A 92 -8.71 5.34 -8.41
C ASP A 92 -9.09 3.96 -7.83
N ARG A 93 -9.55 3.92 -6.58
CA ARG A 93 -9.83 2.68 -5.83
C ARG A 93 -11.10 2.77 -4.98
N LEU A 94 -11.68 1.62 -4.65
CA LEU A 94 -12.79 1.51 -3.69
C LEU A 94 -12.38 0.60 -2.54
N ARG A 95 -12.60 1.06 -1.30
CA ARG A 95 -12.53 0.20 -0.13
C ARG A 95 -13.95 -0.16 0.31
N PHE A 96 -14.24 -1.44 0.42
CA PHE A 96 -15.51 -1.94 0.95
C PHE A 96 -15.28 -2.35 2.40
N THR A 97 -16.08 -1.83 3.33
CA THR A 97 -16.05 -2.23 4.75
C THR A 97 -17.33 -2.99 5.06
N PHE A 98 -17.20 -4.26 5.44
CA PHE A 98 -18.33 -5.16 5.63
C PHE A 98 -18.00 -6.18 6.71
N GLY A 99 -18.99 -6.96 7.13
CA GLY A 99 -18.73 -8.01 8.10
C GLY A 99 -20.00 -8.61 8.64
N VAL A 100 -19.95 -9.02 9.91
CA VAL A 100 -21.01 -9.73 10.61
C VAL A 100 -21.30 -9.07 11.94
N GLN A 101 -22.56 -9.02 12.36
CA GLN A 101 -22.94 -8.52 13.69
C GLN A 101 -22.59 -9.54 14.79
N SER A 102 -22.69 -10.82 14.46
CA SER A 102 -22.33 -11.98 15.27
C SER A 102 -22.09 -13.15 14.30
N LEU A 103 -21.21 -14.08 14.66
CA LEU A 103 -20.90 -15.28 13.89
C LEU A 103 -20.72 -16.45 14.83
N VAL A 104 -21.80 -17.19 15.09
CA VAL A 104 -21.80 -18.33 16.00
C VAL A 104 -22.96 -19.26 15.68
N GLU A 105 -22.73 -20.55 15.89
CA GLU A 105 -23.77 -21.57 15.82
C GLU A 105 -23.87 -22.29 17.18
N ALA A 106 -25.06 -22.28 17.78
CA ALA A 106 -25.36 -23.01 19.01
C ALA A 106 -25.89 -24.41 18.69
N ASN A 107 -25.29 -25.45 19.28
CA ASN A 107 -25.82 -26.80 19.16
C ASN A 107 -26.93 -27.06 20.21
N SER A 108 -27.58 -28.22 20.13
CA SER A 108 -28.63 -28.66 21.07
C SER A 108 -28.15 -28.87 22.51
N LYS A 109 -26.84 -28.88 22.75
CA LYS A 109 -26.22 -28.98 24.09
C LYS A 109 -25.85 -27.60 24.66
N GLY A 110 -26.06 -26.52 23.92
CA GLY A 110 -25.70 -25.16 24.31
C GLY A 110 -24.27 -24.74 23.94
N ASP A 111 -23.49 -25.59 23.27
CA ASP A 111 -22.14 -25.24 22.85
C ASP A 111 -22.16 -24.24 21.70
N ARG A 112 -21.27 -23.25 21.76
CA ARG A 112 -21.09 -22.22 20.73
C ARG A 112 -19.93 -22.57 19.81
N ASN A 113 -20.26 -22.95 18.59
CA ASN A 113 -19.34 -23.38 17.54
C ASN A 113 -19.00 -22.24 16.56
N PRO A 114 -17.79 -22.26 15.97
CA PRO A 114 -17.46 -21.37 14.87
C PRO A 114 -18.30 -21.72 13.63
N THR A 115 -18.57 -20.71 12.82
CA THR A 115 -19.27 -20.87 11.54
C THR A 115 -18.63 -19.95 10.49
N SER A 116 -19.20 -19.92 9.28
CA SER A 116 -18.67 -19.10 8.19
C SER A 116 -19.77 -18.48 7.34
N VAL A 117 -19.44 -17.35 6.72
CA VAL A 117 -20.31 -16.68 5.75
C VAL A 117 -19.49 -16.29 4.51
N ARG A 118 -20.08 -16.49 3.34
CA ARG A 118 -19.52 -16.13 2.03
C ARG A 118 -20.23 -14.91 1.47
N LEU A 119 -19.43 -13.93 1.06
CA LEU A 119 -19.83 -12.69 0.42
C LEU A 119 -19.10 -12.53 -0.91
N GLN A 120 -19.70 -11.79 -1.83
CA GLN A 120 -19.08 -11.39 -3.09
C GLN A 120 -19.24 -9.89 -3.30
N ILE A 121 -18.21 -9.27 -3.86
CA ILE A 121 -18.23 -7.88 -4.33
C ILE A 121 -18.29 -7.91 -5.85
N HIS A 122 -19.33 -7.31 -6.41
CA HIS A 122 -19.54 -7.22 -7.84
C HIS A 122 -19.41 -5.78 -8.33
N LEU A 123 -18.84 -5.61 -9.50
CA LEU A 123 -18.83 -4.35 -10.25
C LEU A 123 -19.64 -4.50 -11.52
N GLU A 124 -20.38 -3.46 -11.87
CA GLU A 124 -21.08 -3.39 -13.14
C GLU A 124 -20.09 -3.02 -14.26
N ARG A 125 -19.95 -3.89 -15.25
CA ARG A 125 -19.13 -3.68 -16.44
C ARG A 125 -19.99 -3.93 -17.66
N TYR A 126 -20.14 -2.92 -18.51
CA TYR A 126 -20.91 -3.01 -19.75
C TYR A 126 -22.35 -3.54 -19.54
N GLY A 127 -23.01 -3.11 -18.46
CA GLY A 127 -24.37 -3.52 -18.09
C GLY A 127 -24.48 -4.94 -17.53
N GLN A 128 -23.36 -5.60 -17.22
CA GLN A 128 -23.32 -6.92 -16.59
C GLN A 128 -22.62 -6.85 -15.23
N TRP A 129 -23.07 -7.66 -14.29
CA TRP A 129 -22.41 -7.77 -12.98
C TRP A 129 -21.27 -8.79 -13.04
N VAL A 130 -20.06 -8.32 -12.76
CA VAL A 130 -18.84 -9.16 -12.71
C VAL A 130 -18.40 -9.31 -11.26
N VAL A 131 -18.05 -10.54 -10.86
CA VAL A 131 -17.48 -10.81 -9.53
C VAL A 131 -16.04 -10.30 -9.49
N GLU A 132 -15.75 -9.30 -8.65
CA GLU A 132 -14.39 -8.80 -8.46
C GLU A 132 -13.67 -9.48 -7.31
N LYS A 133 -14.40 -9.77 -6.22
CA LYS A 133 -13.83 -10.43 -5.04
C LYS A 133 -14.83 -11.42 -4.46
N GLU A 134 -14.33 -12.59 -4.10
CA GLU A 134 -15.02 -13.54 -3.21
C GLU A 134 -14.39 -13.46 -1.82
N ILE A 135 -15.22 -13.37 -0.79
CA ILE A 135 -14.77 -13.26 0.60
C ILE A 135 -15.46 -14.33 1.46
N THR A 136 -14.68 -15.00 2.29
CA THR A 136 -15.18 -15.89 3.33
C THR A 136 -14.75 -15.37 4.70
N ILE A 137 -15.72 -15.11 5.58
CA ILE A 137 -15.46 -14.81 6.99
C ILE A 137 -15.74 -16.08 7.77
N THR A 138 -14.72 -16.63 8.43
CA THR A 138 -14.82 -17.84 9.24
C THR A 138 -14.36 -17.54 10.66
N GLY A 139 -15.09 -18.04 11.65
CA GLY A 139 -14.67 -17.95 13.04
C GLY A 139 -15.84 -17.99 14.00
N LYS A 140 -15.58 -17.54 15.23
CA LYS A 140 -16.59 -17.39 16.28
C LYS A 140 -16.49 -16.00 16.88
N THR A 141 -17.54 -15.19 16.74
CA THR A 141 -17.65 -13.89 17.42
C THR A 141 -19.06 -13.66 17.91
N THR A 142 -19.20 -13.06 19.08
CA THR A 142 -20.49 -12.64 19.65
C THR A 142 -20.70 -11.12 19.57
N THR A 143 -19.71 -10.41 19.01
CA THR A 143 -19.74 -8.98 18.77
C THR A 143 -19.48 -8.70 17.30
N GLN A 144 -19.78 -7.47 16.88
CA GLN A 144 -19.58 -7.06 15.49
C GLN A 144 -18.11 -7.25 15.08
N TYR A 145 -17.91 -7.91 13.95
CA TYR A 145 -16.64 -8.06 13.29
C TYR A 145 -16.73 -7.42 11.91
N LEU A 146 -15.89 -6.42 11.64
CA LEU A 146 -15.75 -5.78 10.34
C LEU A 146 -14.39 -6.14 9.73
N ALA A 147 -14.40 -6.33 8.42
CA ALA A 147 -13.24 -6.45 7.57
C ALA A 147 -13.36 -5.42 6.44
N SER A 148 -12.24 -5.15 5.76
CA SER A 148 -12.26 -4.33 4.56
C SER A 148 -11.45 -4.96 3.44
N VAL A 149 -11.86 -4.68 2.20
CA VAL A 149 -11.16 -5.12 0.99
C VAL A 149 -11.09 -3.94 0.03
N ILE A 150 -9.94 -3.79 -0.63
CA ILE A 150 -9.73 -2.79 -1.68
C ILE A 150 -9.94 -3.45 -3.04
N VAL A 151 -10.67 -2.75 -3.91
CA VAL A 151 -10.83 -3.07 -5.33
C VAL A 151 -10.26 -1.91 -6.15
N ASP A 152 -9.39 -2.25 -7.08
CA ASP A 152 -8.81 -1.36 -8.09
C ASP A 152 -9.38 -1.70 -9.48
N ASN A 153 -8.82 -1.12 -10.55
CA ASN A 153 -9.27 -1.33 -11.94
C ASN A 153 -10.78 -1.07 -12.14
N LEU A 154 -11.22 0.10 -11.70
CA LEU A 154 -12.65 0.42 -11.67
C LEU A 154 -13.22 0.68 -13.08
N PRO A 155 -14.48 0.30 -13.37
CA PRO A 155 -15.14 0.53 -14.67
C PRO A 155 -15.30 2.02 -15.01
N PRO A 156 -15.54 2.40 -16.28
CA PRO A 156 -15.90 3.77 -16.63
C PRO A 156 -17.09 4.27 -15.81
N ARG A 157 -17.07 5.55 -15.42
CA ARG A 157 -18.15 6.17 -14.63
C ARG A 157 -19.35 6.53 -15.52
N PRO A 158 -20.59 6.48 -14.98
CA PRO A 158 -20.96 5.87 -13.70
C PRO A 158 -20.99 4.34 -13.82
N PHE A 159 -20.82 3.65 -12.69
CA PHE A 159 -20.95 2.19 -12.62
C PHE A 159 -21.61 1.76 -11.31
N GLY A 160 -22.35 0.67 -11.36
CA GLY A 160 -22.89 0.00 -10.19
C GLY A 160 -21.84 -0.77 -9.39
N ILE A 161 -21.98 -0.75 -8.07
CA ILE A 161 -21.30 -1.63 -7.12
C ILE A 161 -22.34 -2.43 -6.35
N ARG A 162 -22.07 -3.71 -6.12
CA ARG A 162 -23.04 -4.60 -5.47
C ARG A 162 -22.37 -5.55 -4.52
N MET A 163 -22.91 -5.68 -3.31
CA MET A 163 -22.52 -6.72 -2.37
C MET A 163 -23.58 -7.81 -2.35
N VAL A 164 -23.12 -9.05 -2.54
CA VAL A 164 -23.98 -10.24 -2.60
C VAL A 164 -23.59 -11.18 -1.48
N ARG A 165 -24.59 -11.71 -0.77
CA ARG A 165 -24.39 -12.78 0.19
C ARG A 165 -24.65 -14.12 -0.49
N VAL A 166 -23.70 -15.03 -0.41
CA VAL A 166 -23.78 -16.37 -1.05
C VAL A 166 -24.22 -17.44 -0.06
N THR A 167 -23.93 -17.28 1.23
CA THR A 167 -24.44 -18.18 2.26
C THR A 167 -25.88 -17.85 2.58
N ALA A 168 -26.75 -18.86 2.75
CA ALA A 168 -28.14 -18.65 3.14
C ALA A 168 -28.28 -17.81 4.44
N ASP A 169 -29.35 -17.04 4.52
CA ASP A 169 -29.72 -16.34 5.76
C ASP A 169 -30.12 -17.36 6.83
N SER A 170 -29.88 -17.03 8.10
CA SER A 170 -30.31 -17.90 9.19
C SER A 170 -31.84 -17.95 9.29
N THR A 171 -32.37 -19.16 9.51
CA THR A 171 -33.80 -19.39 9.78
C THR A 171 -34.07 -19.68 11.26
N THR A 172 -33.04 -19.69 12.12
CA THR A 172 -33.16 -20.04 13.54
C THR A 172 -32.29 -19.12 14.40
N ASP A 173 -32.64 -18.97 15.69
CA ASP A 173 -31.80 -18.22 16.64
C ASP A 173 -30.50 -18.95 17.02
N GLN A 174 -30.40 -20.24 16.68
CA GLN A 174 -29.20 -21.04 16.93
C GLN A 174 -28.05 -20.63 16.02
N LEU A 175 -28.33 -20.18 14.80
CA LEU A 175 -27.32 -19.68 13.87
C LEU A 175 -27.38 -18.15 13.80
N GLN A 176 -26.33 -17.49 14.27
CA GLN A 176 -26.17 -16.06 14.14
C GLN A 176 -25.10 -15.79 13.09
N ASN A 177 -25.50 -15.20 11.96
CA ASN A 177 -24.60 -14.91 10.84
C ASN A 177 -25.06 -13.67 10.04
N ASN A 178 -25.72 -12.71 10.70
CA ASN A 178 -26.20 -11.50 10.03
C ASN A 178 -25.03 -10.70 9.47
N THR A 179 -25.00 -10.56 8.14
CA THR A 179 -23.98 -9.80 7.43
C THR A 179 -24.39 -8.36 7.19
N VAL A 180 -23.45 -7.44 7.35
CA VAL A 180 -23.63 -6.00 7.17
C VAL A 180 -22.62 -5.46 6.17
N TRP A 181 -23.08 -4.62 5.25
CA TRP A 181 -22.22 -3.71 4.51
C TRP A 181 -22.19 -2.38 5.26
N SER A 182 -21.08 -2.13 5.95
CA SER A 182 -20.91 -0.99 6.85
C SER A 182 -20.73 0.31 6.06
N SER A 183 -19.79 0.34 5.12
CA SER A 183 -19.47 1.52 4.32
C SER A 183 -18.71 1.16 3.05
N TYR A 184 -18.57 2.12 2.15
CA TYR A 184 -17.52 2.10 1.14
C TYR A 184 -16.79 3.45 1.13
N THR A 185 -15.50 3.41 0.82
CA THR A 185 -14.65 4.60 0.69
C THR A 185 -14.20 4.74 -0.75
N GLU A 186 -14.50 5.89 -1.34
CA GLU A 186 -13.97 6.34 -2.61
C GLU A 186 -12.56 6.90 -2.39
N ILE A 187 -11.55 6.23 -2.95
CA ILE A 187 -10.15 6.57 -2.73
C ILE A 187 -9.59 7.21 -4.00
N ILE A 188 -9.04 8.41 -3.86
CA ILE A 188 -8.29 9.14 -4.88
C ILE A 188 -6.82 9.01 -4.50
N ASP A 189 -6.01 8.45 -5.39
CA ASP A 189 -4.58 8.41 -5.20
C ASP A 189 -4.02 9.80 -5.45
N VAL A 190 -3.34 10.34 -4.44
CA VAL A 190 -2.73 11.66 -4.53
C VAL A 190 -1.43 11.50 -5.31
N ARG A 191 -1.37 12.14 -6.47
CA ARG A 191 -0.23 12.09 -7.38
C ARG A 191 0.69 13.29 -7.18
N GLN A 192 1.20 13.46 -5.97
CA GLN A 192 2.23 14.47 -5.71
C GLN A 192 3.57 14.01 -6.26
N ARG A 193 4.20 14.89 -7.02
CA ARG A 193 5.61 14.79 -7.36
C ARG A 193 6.40 15.53 -6.28
N TYR A 194 7.63 15.08 -6.02
CA TYR A 194 8.57 15.78 -5.15
C TYR A 194 9.80 16.23 -5.97
N PRO A 195 9.66 17.18 -6.93
CA PRO A 195 10.76 17.59 -7.80
C PRO A 195 11.96 18.01 -6.96
N ASN A 196 13.16 17.60 -7.37
CA ASN A 196 14.40 17.88 -6.66
C ASN A 196 14.48 17.33 -5.23
N THR A 197 13.54 16.51 -4.77
CA THR A 197 13.66 15.79 -3.49
C THR A 197 13.74 14.29 -3.75
N ALA A 198 14.84 13.67 -3.31
CA ALA A 198 14.93 12.23 -3.25
C ALA A 198 14.08 11.74 -2.08
N VAL A 199 13.11 10.86 -2.35
CA VAL A 199 12.15 10.35 -1.36
C VAL A 199 12.06 8.84 -1.42
N ILE A 200 11.73 8.21 -0.29
CA ILE A 200 11.42 6.78 -0.21
C ILE A 200 10.11 6.57 0.52
N GLY A 201 9.24 5.77 -0.08
CA GLY A 201 8.02 5.25 0.52
C GLY A 201 8.25 3.82 1.00
N LEU A 202 7.85 3.54 2.24
CA LEU A 202 7.81 2.21 2.83
C LEU A 202 6.39 1.87 3.32
N GLN A 203 5.80 0.78 2.80
CA GLN A 203 4.60 0.16 3.38
C GLN A 203 4.94 -1.18 3.98
N VAL A 204 4.43 -1.44 5.18
CA VAL A 204 4.69 -2.66 5.94
C VAL A 204 3.40 -3.16 6.58
N GLU A 205 3.07 -4.44 6.40
CA GLU A 205 1.97 -5.08 7.11
C GLU A 205 2.27 -5.14 8.62
N SER A 206 1.46 -4.46 9.43
CA SER A 206 1.72 -4.30 10.86
C SER A 206 1.55 -5.59 11.66
N GLU A 207 0.83 -6.60 11.11
CA GLU A 207 0.69 -7.93 11.75
C GLU A 207 2.06 -8.59 12.01
N GLN A 208 3.09 -8.26 11.24
CA GLN A 208 4.43 -8.84 11.42
C GLN A 208 5.21 -8.27 12.60
N PHE A 209 4.86 -7.07 13.07
CA PHE A 209 5.66 -6.32 14.06
C PHE A 209 4.91 -6.09 15.38
N GLY A 210 3.64 -6.48 15.46
CA GLY A 210 2.83 -6.35 16.67
C GLY A 210 2.74 -4.90 17.16
N SER A 211 3.00 -4.68 18.46
CA SER A 211 3.02 -3.35 19.08
C SER A 211 4.40 -2.68 19.08
N GLN A 212 5.41 -3.28 18.43
CA GLN A 212 6.75 -2.69 18.40
C GLN A 212 6.82 -1.50 17.44
N GLN A 213 7.56 -0.46 17.84
CA GLN A 213 7.86 0.65 16.96
C GLN A 213 8.75 0.17 15.80
N VAL A 214 8.28 0.37 14.57
CA VAL A 214 9.02 0.02 13.37
C VAL A 214 10.09 1.08 13.07
N THR A 215 11.36 0.69 13.14
CA THR A 215 12.50 1.52 12.71
C THR A 215 12.84 1.25 11.26
N ARG A 216 13.28 2.29 10.55
CA ARG A 216 13.57 2.27 9.12
C ARG A 216 14.94 2.89 8.89
N ASN A 217 15.80 2.21 8.15
CA ASN A 217 17.13 2.71 7.81
C ASN A 217 17.39 2.49 6.32
N TYR A 218 18.09 3.45 5.72
CA TYR A 218 18.30 3.50 4.28
C TYR A 218 19.78 3.73 3.98
N HIS A 219 20.37 2.86 3.15
CA HIS A 219 21.76 3.00 2.70
C HIS A 219 21.81 3.42 1.23
N PHE A 220 21.81 4.72 1.00
CA PHE A 220 21.79 5.35 -0.32
C PHE A 220 23.11 6.07 -0.58
N PHE A 221 23.51 6.07 -1.85
CA PHE A 221 24.51 7.01 -2.33
C PHE A 221 23.94 8.43 -2.26
N GLY A 222 24.82 9.39 -2.00
CA GLY A 222 24.47 10.80 -1.90
C GLY A 222 24.18 11.46 -3.25
N ARG A 223 24.18 12.80 -3.22
CA ARG A 223 23.92 13.64 -4.40
C ARG A 223 24.89 13.37 -5.55
N ILE A 224 24.36 13.47 -6.76
CA ILE A 224 25.13 13.60 -7.99
C ILE A 224 25.60 15.06 -8.04
N ILE A 225 26.92 15.25 -8.08
CA ILE A 225 27.57 16.56 -8.07
C ILE A 225 28.50 16.69 -9.28
N HIS A 226 28.98 17.90 -9.54
CA HIS A 226 29.97 18.13 -10.60
C HIS A 226 31.38 17.77 -10.10
N VAL A 227 31.99 16.78 -10.74
CA VAL A 227 33.39 16.39 -10.50
C VAL A 227 34.21 16.55 -11.78
N PRO A 228 35.55 16.70 -11.73
CA PRO A 228 36.38 16.76 -12.92
C PRO A 228 36.14 15.58 -13.86
N SER A 229 36.16 15.85 -15.17
CA SER A 229 35.97 14.85 -16.22
C SER A 229 36.89 13.63 -16.06
N ASN A 230 38.12 13.86 -15.60
CA ASN A 230 39.14 12.83 -15.39
C ASN A 230 39.17 12.21 -13.98
N TYR A 231 38.21 12.53 -13.10
CA TYR A 231 38.11 11.95 -11.76
C TYR A 231 37.29 10.65 -11.76
N ASP A 232 37.80 9.62 -11.08
CA ASP A 232 37.05 8.42 -10.71
C ASP A 232 36.48 8.60 -9.29
N PRO A 233 35.16 8.72 -9.11
CA PRO A 233 34.55 8.96 -7.80
C PRO A 233 34.61 7.75 -6.85
N VAL A 234 34.76 6.54 -7.38
CA VAL A 234 34.81 5.31 -6.59
C VAL A 234 36.24 5.06 -6.13
N ALA A 235 37.20 5.03 -7.06
CA ALA A 235 38.62 4.83 -6.75
C ALA A 235 39.27 6.07 -6.13
N ARG A 236 38.64 7.25 -6.29
CA ARG A 236 39.14 8.56 -5.88
C ARG A 236 40.48 8.93 -6.53
N THR A 237 40.66 8.54 -7.77
CA THR A 237 41.88 8.79 -8.56
C THR A 237 41.59 9.71 -9.75
N TYR A 238 42.65 10.26 -10.33
CA TYR A 238 42.57 11.05 -11.56
C TYR A 238 43.35 10.34 -12.67
N SER A 239 42.83 10.36 -13.88
CA SER A 239 43.48 9.79 -15.07
C SER A 239 43.93 10.88 -16.05
N GLY A 240 45.24 11.04 -16.23
CA GLY A 240 45.80 12.06 -17.12
C GLY A 240 45.59 13.51 -16.64
N ILE A 241 45.84 14.46 -17.53
CA ILE A 241 45.70 15.90 -17.27
C ILE A 241 44.23 16.29 -17.41
N TRP A 242 43.70 17.03 -16.43
CA TRP A 242 42.34 17.55 -16.48
C TRP A 242 42.22 18.66 -17.53
N ASP A 243 41.15 18.62 -18.33
CA ASP A 243 40.87 19.57 -19.41
C ASP A 243 40.02 20.78 -18.99
N GLY A 244 39.69 20.88 -17.69
CA GLY A 244 38.85 21.93 -17.13
C GLY A 244 37.34 21.65 -17.20
N THR A 245 36.93 20.52 -17.78
CA THR A 245 35.50 20.16 -17.90
C THR A 245 35.01 19.32 -16.72
N PHE A 246 33.72 19.40 -16.41
CA PHE A 246 33.10 18.62 -15.33
C PHE A 246 32.14 17.57 -15.88
N LYS A 247 31.91 16.52 -15.11
CA LYS A 247 30.88 15.51 -15.34
C LYS A 247 30.02 15.32 -14.08
N PRO A 248 28.73 14.97 -14.24
CA PRO A 248 27.90 14.59 -13.10
C PRO A 248 28.31 13.21 -12.58
N ALA A 249 28.54 13.10 -11.27
CA ALA A 249 28.71 11.82 -10.59
C ALA A 249 28.45 11.96 -9.09
N TYR A 250 27.99 10.89 -8.43
CA TYR A 250 28.08 10.81 -6.98
C TYR A 250 29.54 10.84 -6.51
N SER A 251 29.86 11.61 -5.47
CA SER A 251 31.13 11.52 -4.76
C SER A 251 30.96 11.82 -3.28
N ASN A 252 31.80 11.17 -2.46
CA ASN A 252 31.97 11.48 -1.04
C ASN A 252 33.32 12.13 -0.76
N ASN A 253 34.00 12.65 -1.79
CA ASN A 253 35.20 13.46 -1.62
C ASN A 253 34.82 14.84 -1.09
N PRO A 254 35.29 15.23 0.11
CA PRO A 254 34.86 16.48 0.74
C PRO A 254 35.21 17.73 -0.07
N ALA A 255 36.26 17.69 -0.90
CA ALA A 255 36.61 18.82 -1.75
C ALA A 255 35.52 19.10 -2.80
N TRP A 256 35.01 18.05 -3.44
CA TRP A 256 33.96 18.17 -4.46
C TRP A 256 32.59 18.44 -3.84
N CYS A 257 32.30 17.83 -2.68
CA CYS A 257 31.10 18.16 -1.92
C CYS A 257 31.07 19.63 -1.49
N LEU A 258 32.21 20.17 -1.02
CA LEU A 258 32.31 21.59 -0.66
C LEU A 258 32.17 22.48 -1.89
N TRP A 259 32.81 22.13 -3.01
CA TRP A 259 32.67 22.87 -4.26
C TRP A 259 31.20 22.96 -4.70
N ASP A 260 30.48 21.85 -4.73
CA ASP A 260 29.04 21.79 -5.08
C ASP A 260 28.16 22.67 -4.18
N VAL A 261 28.51 22.82 -2.89
CA VAL A 261 27.77 23.70 -1.97
C VAL A 261 28.07 25.18 -2.20
N LEU A 262 29.27 25.51 -2.70
CA LEU A 262 29.72 26.88 -2.90
C LEU A 262 29.35 27.48 -4.26
N THR A 263 28.98 26.64 -5.24
CA THR A 263 28.68 27.04 -6.62
C THR A 263 27.24 26.72 -7.00
#